data_AF-A0A7J9CAJ9-F1
#
_entry.id   AF-A0A7J9CAJ9-F1
#
_cell.length_a   1.000
_cell.length_b   1.000
_cell.length_c   1.000
_cell.angle_alpha   90.00
_cell.angle_beta   90.00
_cell.angle_gamma   90.00
#
_symmetry.space_group_name_H-M   'P 1'
#
loop_
_entity.id
_entity.type
_entity.pdbx_description
1 polymer ?
#
loop_
_entity_poly.entity_id
_entity_poly.type
_entity_poly.pdbx_seq_one_letter_code
_entity_poly.pdbx_strand_id
1 'polypeptide(L)'
;MLSKGQGATMGTYDTLLLAFDMDNRVDEAESLWNMVLHTHNRSISKRLFSRMISLFDHHSMPEKIIEVFADMEELCVRPDENTVRKVARAFQELGQEDKQKLVLRRYMSKWKYIHFNGERVRVKRHTSDED
;
A
#
# COMPACT_ATOMS: atom_id res chain seq x y z
N MET A 1 21.65 10.66 16.59
CA MET A 1 22.16 9.84 15.47
C MET A 1 21.67 10.34 14.10
N LEU A 2 21.62 11.66 13.84
CA LEU A 2 21.45 12.20 12.48
C LEU A 2 22.21 13.53 12.39
N SER A 3 23.54 13.48 12.38
CA SER A 3 24.36 14.65 12.06
C SER A 3 24.71 14.66 10.58
N LYS A 4 24.42 15.80 9.95
CA LYS A 4 24.79 16.28 8.61
C LYS A 4 25.76 15.39 7.83
N GLY A 5 25.25 14.65 6.84
CA GLY A 5 26.07 14.07 5.78
C GLY A 5 25.57 12.78 5.15
N GLN A 6 24.72 12.01 5.84
CA GLN A 6 24.08 10.82 5.28
C GLN A 6 22.60 11.09 5.14
N GLY A 7 22.14 11.39 3.94
CA GLY A 7 20.69 11.43 3.68
C GLY A 7 20.09 10.09 4.06
N ALA A 8 19.04 10.10 4.89
CA ALA A 8 18.30 8.87 5.17
C ALA A 8 17.81 8.29 3.84
N THR A 9 18.18 7.04 3.58
CA THR A 9 17.75 6.35 2.36
C THR A 9 16.31 5.88 2.52
N MET A 10 15.65 5.56 1.40
CA MET A 10 14.31 4.95 1.44
C MET A 10 14.24 3.70 2.32
N GLY A 11 15.34 2.94 2.43
CA GLY A 11 15.44 1.80 3.35
C GLY A 11 15.49 2.19 4.83
N THR A 12 16.06 3.35 5.15
CA THR A 12 16.06 3.87 6.54
C THR A 12 14.65 4.25 6.96
N TYR A 13 13.92 4.97 6.09
CA TYR A 13 12.53 5.31 6.33
C TYR A 13 11.64 4.06 6.45
N ASP A 14 11.84 3.07 5.58
CA ASP A 14 11.13 1.78 5.66
C ASP A 14 11.35 1.15 7.05
N THR A 15 12.59 1.02 7.51
CA THR A 15 12.86 0.41 8.83
C THR A 15 12.23 1.20 9.98
N LEU A 16 12.28 2.53 9.95
CA LEU A 16 11.66 3.36 10.99
C LEU A 16 10.13 3.24 11.00
N LEU A 17 9.49 3.24 9.84
CA LEU A 17 8.04 3.03 9.74
C LEU A 17 7.64 1.63 10.24
N LEU A 18 8.45 0.60 10.00
CA LEU A 18 8.19 -0.73 10.58
C LEU A 18 8.28 -0.70 12.11
N ALA A 19 9.28 -0.03 12.66
CA ALA A 19 9.46 0.06 14.10
C ALA A 19 8.27 0.77 14.75
N PHE A 20 7.81 1.88 14.15
CA PHE A 20 6.62 2.58 14.65
C PHE A 20 5.34 1.75 14.55
N ASP A 21 5.12 1.03 13.44
CA ASP A 21 4.02 0.07 13.27
C ASP A 21 4.02 -0.98 14.39
N MET A 22 5.18 -1.62 14.61
CA MET A 22 5.34 -2.66 15.63
C MET A 22 5.17 -2.14 17.07
N ASP A 23 5.53 -0.88 17.33
CA ASP A 23 5.39 -0.22 18.64
C ASP A 23 4.01 0.45 18.83
N ASN A 24 3.08 0.31 17.88
CA ASN A 24 1.76 0.96 17.90
C ASN A 24 1.84 2.50 18.00
N ARG A 25 2.83 3.08 17.32
CA ARG A 25 3.19 4.51 17.30
C ARG A 25 2.78 5.16 15.98
N VAL A 26 1.48 5.11 15.70
CA VAL A 26 0.90 5.50 14.39
C VAL A 26 1.10 6.99 14.10
N ASP A 27 0.95 7.85 15.11
CA ASP A 27 1.11 9.31 14.96
C ASP A 27 2.54 9.69 14.54
N GLU A 28 3.55 9.02 15.10
CA GLU A 28 4.94 9.24 14.71
C GLU A 28 5.25 8.67 13.32
N ALA A 29 4.65 7.53 12.97
CA ALA A 29 4.75 6.99 11.61
C ALA A 29 4.15 7.95 10.58
N GLU A 30 2.97 8.52 10.86
CA GLU A 30 2.30 9.48 9.99
C GLU A 30 3.11 10.79 9.90
N SER A 31 3.64 11.28 11.01
CA SER A 31 4.53 12.44 11.03
C SER A 31 5.79 12.22 10.17
N LEU A 32 6.42 11.05 10.29
CA LEU A 32 7.56 10.68 9.46
C LEU A 32 7.18 10.56 7.98
N TRP A 33 6.04 9.94 7.68
CA TRP A 33 5.53 9.78 6.33
C TRP A 33 5.30 11.14 5.65
N ASN A 34 4.62 12.06 6.33
CA ASN A 34 4.38 13.40 5.83
C ASN A 34 5.70 14.13 5.55
N MET A 35 6.69 14.01 6.45
CA MET A 35 8.02 14.57 6.21
C MET A 35 8.69 14.00 4.96
N VAL A 36 8.63 12.68 4.76
CA VAL A 36 9.18 12.01 3.57
C VAL A 36 8.48 12.48 2.30
N LEU A 37 7.15 12.60 2.32
CA LEU A 37 6.35 13.00 1.16
C LEU A 37 6.71 14.40 0.67
N HIS A 38 6.81 15.35 1.60
CA HIS A 38 7.18 16.73 1.31
C HIS A 38 8.64 16.86 0.85
N THR A 39 9.55 16.07 1.42
CA THR A 39 10.99 16.16 1.12
C THR A 39 11.36 15.44 -0.18
N HIS A 40 10.67 14.36 -0.52
CA HIS A 40 11.05 13.43 -1.58
C HIS A 40 9.96 13.23 -2.64
N ASN A 41 9.20 14.29 -2.96
CA ASN A 41 7.96 14.27 -3.75
C ASN A 41 7.96 13.45 -5.07
N ARG A 42 9.11 13.15 -5.69
CA ARG A 42 9.18 12.34 -6.94
C ARG A 42 10.06 11.09 -6.89
N SER A 43 10.54 10.70 -5.72
CA SER A 43 11.46 9.57 -5.57
C SER A 43 11.03 8.52 -4.54
N ILE A 44 9.79 8.62 -4.04
CA ILE A 44 9.25 7.65 -3.09
C ILE A 44 9.02 6.32 -3.80
N SER A 45 9.60 5.26 -3.22
CA SER A 45 9.47 3.93 -3.78
C SER A 45 8.07 3.34 -3.55
N LYS A 46 7.60 2.52 -4.49
CA LYS A 46 6.38 1.70 -4.32
C LYS A 46 6.36 0.94 -2.99
N ARG A 47 7.51 0.42 -2.55
CA ARG A 47 7.64 -0.32 -1.29
C ARG A 47 7.23 0.54 -0.08
N LEU A 48 7.62 1.81 -0.06
CA LEU A 48 7.35 2.70 1.07
C LEU A 48 5.85 3.04 1.15
N PHE A 49 5.20 3.25 0.01
CA PHE A 49 3.73 3.34 -0.05
C PHE A 49 3.05 2.06 0.44
N SER A 50 3.47 0.89 -0.07
CA SER A 50 2.93 -0.40 0.38
C SER A 50 3.15 -0.62 1.89
N ARG A 51 4.22 -0.07 2.47
CA ARG A 51 4.46 -0.09 3.92
C ARG A 51 3.41 0.75 4.66
N MET A 52 3.19 2.01 4.27
CA MET A 52 2.20 2.86 4.93
C MET A 52 0.78 2.30 4.83
N ILE A 53 0.40 1.78 3.66
CA ILE A 53 -0.90 1.12 3.51
C ILE A 53 -1.01 -0.10 4.42
N SER A 54 0.06 -0.87 4.59
CA SER A 54 0.06 -2.02 5.52
C SER A 54 -0.01 -1.59 6.99
N LEU A 55 0.64 -0.49 7.34
CA LEU A 55 0.62 0.08 8.68
C LEU A 55 -0.81 0.54 9.03
N PHE A 56 -1.43 1.38 8.20
CA PHE A 56 -2.80 1.83 8.45
C PHE A 56 -3.83 0.70 8.44
N ASP A 57 -3.60 -0.33 7.61
CA ASP A 57 -4.41 -1.55 7.61
C ASP A 57 -4.32 -2.33 8.92
N HIS A 58 -3.11 -2.48 9.46
CA HIS A 58 -2.87 -3.13 10.74
C HIS A 58 -3.58 -2.40 11.90
N HIS A 59 -3.68 -1.08 11.83
CA HIS A 59 -4.35 -0.25 12.83
C HIS A 59 -5.81 0.09 12.50
N SER A 60 -6.42 -0.57 11.51
CA SER A 60 -7.84 -0.39 11.13
C SER A 60 -8.21 1.07 10.80
N MET A 61 -7.38 1.74 10.01
CA MET A 61 -7.57 3.13 9.56
C MET A 61 -7.86 3.21 8.05
N PRO A 62 -9.08 2.86 7.59
CA PRO A 62 -9.39 2.78 6.17
C PRO A 62 -9.35 4.13 5.44
N GLU A 63 -9.67 5.25 6.11
CA GLU A 63 -9.58 6.59 5.53
C GLU A 63 -8.14 6.92 5.15
N LYS A 64 -7.19 6.61 6.04
CA LYS A 64 -5.75 6.82 5.82
C LYS A 64 -5.19 5.92 4.72
N ILE A 65 -5.71 4.70 4.55
CA ILE A 65 -5.37 3.85 3.40
C ILE A 65 -5.76 4.54 2.09
N ILE A 66 -6.94 5.15 2.03
CA ILE A 66 -7.42 5.84 0.82
C ILE A 66 -6.59 7.08 0.53
N GLU A 67 -6.20 7.86 1.56
CA GLU A 67 -5.31 9.02 1.42
C GLU A 67 -3.98 8.61 0.77
N VAL A 68 -3.29 7.61 1.34
CA VAL A 68 -2.01 7.13 0.81
C VAL A 68 -2.16 6.55 -0.61
N PHE A 69 -3.29 5.90 -0.90
CA PHE A 69 -3.56 5.40 -2.25
C PHE A 69 -3.80 6.53 -3.26
N ALA A 70 -4.45 7.63 -2.86
CA ALA A 70 -4.59 8.81 -3.71
C ALA A 70 -3.22 9.41 -4.05
N ASP A 71 -2.31 9.50 -3.08
CA ASP A 71 -0.93 9.94 -3.31
C ASP A 71 -0.18 9.01 -4.30
N MET A 72 -0.40 7.68 -4.21
CA MET A 72 0.15 6.73 -5.18
C MET A 72 -0.36 7.01 -6.59
N GLU A 73 -1.66 7.25 -6.76
CA GLU A 73 -2.26 7.57 -8.06
C GLU A 73 -1.71 8.88 -8.63
N GLU A 74 -1.64 9.93 -7.79
CA GLU A 74 -1.14 11.25 -8.19
C GLU A 74 0.32 11.20 -8.66
N LEU A 75 1.14 10.38 -7.97
CA LEU A 75 2.55 10.19 -8.32
C LEU A 75 2.79 9.09 -9.35
N CYS A 76 1.72 8.57 -9.97
CA CYS A 76 1.78 7.51 -10.98
C CYS A 76 2.49 6.23 -10.50
N VAL A 77 2.45 5.95 -9.20
CA VAL A 77 3.04 4.76 -8.58
C VAL A 77 2.04 3.61 -8.63
N ARG A 78 2.27 2.64 -9.50
CA ARG A 78 1.38 1.48 -9.63
C ARG A 78 1.42 0.61 -8.35
N PRO A 79 0.28 0.33 -7.69
CA PRO A 79 0.23 -0.53 -6.52
C PRO A 79 0.55 -1.99 -6.87
N ASP A 80 1.07 -2.74 -5.90
CA ASP A 80 1.12 -4.20 -5.99
C ASP A 80 -0.21 -4.85 -5.60
N GLU A 81 -0.40 -6.13 -5.88
CA GLU A 81 -1.67 -6.78 -5.61
C GLU A 81 -2.06 -6.82 -4.13
N ASN A 82 -1.09 -6.84 -3.21
CA ASN A 82 -1.39 -6.84 -1.78
C ASN A 82 -1.98 -5.48 -1.39
N THR A 83 -1.34 -4.41 -1.85
CA THR A 83 -1.83 -3.03 -1.71
C THR A 83 -3.23 -2.88 -2.30
N VAL A 84 -3.46 -3.40 -3.51
CA VAL A 84 -4.79 -3.35 -4.17
C VAL A 84 -5.88 -4.02 -3.32
N ARG A 85 -5.60 -5.18 -2.72
CA ARG A 85 -6.58 -5.87 -1.85
C ARG A 85 -6.90 -5.05 -0.59
N LYS A 86 -5.90 -4.42 0.03
CA LYS A 86 -6.08 -3.57 1.22
C LYS A 86 -6.90 -2.32 0.90
N VAL A 87 -6.58 -1.64 -0.19
CA VAL A 87 -7.33 -0.48 -0.67
C VAL A 87 -8.78 -0.86 -1.01
N ALA A 88 -8.97 -2.00 -1.70
CA ALA A 88 -10.31 -2.51 -2.01
C ALA A 88 -11.13 -2.78 -0.75
N ARG A 89 -10.52 -3.37 0.30
CA ARG A 89 -11.17 -3.59 1.60
C ARG A 89 -11.48 -2.26 2.29
N ALA A 90 -10.55 -1.30 2.30
CA ALA A 90 -10.79 0.01 2.90
C ALA A 90 -11.99 0.73 2.25
N PHE A 91 -12.12 0.68 0.92
CA PHE A 91 -13.31 1.20 0.24
C PHE A 91 -14.58 0.47 0.67
N GLN A 92 -14.53 -0.85 0.84
CA GLN A 92 -15.68 -1.64 1.31
C GLN A 92 -16.10 -1.28 2.73
N GLU A 93 -15.14 -1.16 3.66
CA GLU A 93 -15.37 -0.78 5.07
C GLU A 93 -16.02 0.60 5.18
N LEU A 94 -15.72 1.49 4.24
CA LEU A 94 -16.30 2.83 4.14
C LEU A 94 -17.59 2.89 3.29
N GLY A 95 -18.14 1.73 2.88
CA GLY A 95 -19.37 1.64 2.10
C GLY A 95 -19.25 2.13 0.65
N GLN A 96 -18.03 2.24 0.12
CA GLN A 96 -17.73 2.74 -1.23
C GLN A 96 -17.49 1.60 -2.23
N GLU A 97 -18.47 0.70 -2.36
CA GLU A 97 -18.35 -0.53 -3.17
C GLU A 97 -18.05 -0.27 -4.66
N ASP A 98 -18.57 0.82 -5.23
CA ASP A 98 -18.29 1.18 -6.63
C ASP A 98 -16.79 1.45 -6.85
N LYS A 99 -16.14 2.12 -5.89
CA LYS A 99 -14.71 2.40 -5.93
C LYS A 99 -13.88 1.15 -5.67
N GLN A 100 -14.35 0.27 -4.77
CA GLN A 100 -13.75 -1.05 -4.57
C GLN A 100 -13.70 -1.82 -5.90
N LYS A 101 -14.84 -1.95 -6.60
CA LYS A 101 -14.93 -2.63 -7.91
C LYS A 101 -14.01 -1.97 -8.94
N LEU A 102 -13.97 -0.64 -8.98
CA LEU A 102 -13.11 0.10 -9.90
C LEU A 102 -11.61 -0.21 -9.67
N VAL A 103 -11.15 -0.17 -8.41
CA VAL A 103 -9.76 -0.45 -8.05
C VAL A 103 -9.37 -1.89 -8.37
N LEU A 104 -10.24 -2.85 -8.02
CA LEU A 104 -10.02 -4.26 -8.35
C LEU A 104 -9.93 -4.46 -9.87
N ARG A 105 -10.86 -3.91 -10.64
CA ARG A 105 -10.87 -4.01 -12.11
C ARG A 105 -9.63 -3.37 -12.75
N ARG A 106 -9.18 -2.23 -12.22
CA ARG A 106 -8.04 -1.49 -12.78
C ARG A 106 -6.70 -2.18 -12.50
N TYR A 107 -6.51 -2.70 -11.29
CA TYR A 107 -5.18 -3.12 -10.83
C TYR A 107 -5.00 -4.62 -10.63
N MET A 108 -6.07 -5.41 -10.45
CA MET A 108 -5.92 -6.86 -10.30
C MET A 108 -5.67 -7.54 -11.64
N SER A 109 -4.69 -8.44 -11.65
CA SER A 109 -4.47 -9.33 -12.79
C SER A 109 -5.61 -10.35 -12.89
N LYS A 110 -6.14 -10.54 -14.10
CA LYS A 110 -7.09 -11.62 -14.43
C LYS A 110 -6.53 -13.01 -14.16
N TRP A 111 -5.21 -13.15 -14.17
CA TRP A 111 -4.51 -14.41 -13.96
C TRP A 111 -3.69 -14.35 -12.68
N LYS A 112 -3.67 -15.44 -11.92
CA LYS A 112 -2.73 -15.63 -10.81
C LYS A 112 -1.95 -16.92 -11.00
N TYR A 113 -0.76 -16.97 -10.43
CA TYR A 113 0.01 -18.19 -10.33
C TYR A 113 -0.25 -18.83 -8.98
N ILE A 114 -0.48 -20.13 -8.99
CA ILE A 114 -0.58 -20.97 -7.79
C ILE A 114 0.43 -22.10 -7.91
N HIS A 115 0.83 -22.64 -6.77
CA HIS A 115 1.55 -23.91 -6.74
C HIS A 115 0.52 -25.03 -6.54
N PHE A 116 0.51 -26.00 -7.45
CA PHE A 116 -0.34 -27.18 -7.40
C PHE A 116 0.50 -28.41 -7.74
N ASN A 117 0.53 -29.40 -6.85
CA ASN A 117 1.37 -30.60 -6.98
C ASN A 117 2.85 -30.31 -7.30
N GLY A 118 3.43 -29.27 -6.68
CA GLY A 118 4.82 -28.86 -6.90
C GLY A 118 5.05 -28.03 -8.16
N GLU A 119 4.07 -27.92 -9.06
CA GLU A 119 4.16 -27.13 -10.28
C GLU A 119 3.55 -25.74 -10.12
N ARG A 120 4.12 -24.75 -10.83
CA ARG A 120 3.58 -23.39 -10.87
C ARG A 120 2.59 -23.26 -12.03
N VAL A 121 1.30 -23.27 -11.72
CA VAL A 121 0.20 -23.23 -12.69
C VAL A 121 -0.42 -21.84 -12.75
N ARG A 122 -0.76 -21.37 -13.96
CA ARG A 122 -1.49 -20.10 -14.16
C ARG A 122 -3.00 -20.37 -14.20
N VAL A 123 -3.76 -19.74 -13.31
CA VAL A 123 -5.21 -19.90 -13.21
C VAL A 123 -5.94 -18.57 -13.39
N LYS A 124 -7.10 -18.57 -14.04
CA LYS A 124 -7.99 -17.39 -14.17
C LYS A 124 -8.56 -17.10 -12.78
N ARG A 125 -8.59 -15.83 -12.36
CA ARG A 125 -9.33 -15.43 -11.16
C ARG A 125 -10.82 -15.49 -11.50
N HIS A 126 -11.61 -16.14 -10.65
CA HIS A 126 -13.06 -15.97 -10.68
C HIS A 126 -13.37 -14.52 -10.30
N THR A 127 -13.96 -13.78 -11.22
CA THR A 127 -14.56 -12.46 -10.95
C THR A 127 -16.06 -12.69 -11.00
N SER A 128 -16.77 -12.40 -9.91
CA SER A 128 -18.23 -12.55 -9.80
C SER A 128 -19.02 -11.56 -10.67
N ASP A 129 -18.34 -10.80 -11.54
CA ASP A 129 -18.95 -9.83 -12.45
C ASP A 129 -19.37 -10.46 -13.79
N GLU A 130 -19.46 -11.80 -13.86
CA GLU A 130 -20.03 -12.54 -15.01
C GLU A 130 -21.46 -13.03 -14.66
N ASP A 131 -22.35 -12.12 -14.23
CA ASP A 131 -23.81 -12.29 -14.20
C ASP A 131 -24.52 -10.97 -14.59
#